data_AF-A0A3E3EDZ7-F1
#
_entry.id   AF-A0A3E3EDZ7-F1
#
_cell.length_a   1.000
_cell.length_b   1.000
_cell.length_c   1.000
_cell.angle_alpha   90.00
_cell.angle_beta   90.00
_cell.angle_gamma   90.00
#
_symmetry.space_group_name_H-M   'P 1'
#
loop_
_entity.id
_entity.type
_entity.pdbx_description
1 polymer ?
#
loop_
_entity_poly.entity_id
_entity_poly.type
_entity_poly.pdbx_seq_one_letter_code
_entity_poly.pdbx_strand_id
1 'polypeptide(L)' 'MDYKITAKLFETTYANVFNWVKKYKEKGEDGLGDKRGCRKDDEKVDEVTLLKRQLKQKEYELEMVQLELKLS' A
#
# COMPACT_ATOMS: atom_id res chain seq x y z
N MET A 1 1.17 6.02 24.42
CA MET A 1 0.39 4.80 24.10
C MET A 1 1.37 3.65 24.00
N ASP A 2 1.16 2.57 24.76
CA ASP A 2 2.07 1.44 24.76
C ASP A 2 1.63 0.38 23.74
N TYR A 3 2.21 0.45 22.54
CA TYR A 3 1.85 -0.42 21.43
C TYR A 3 2.21 -1.88 21.67
N LYS A 4 3.18 -2.19 22.55
CA LYS A 4 3.57 -3.58 22.85
C LYS A 4 2.52 -4.25 23.76
N ILE A 5 2.02 -3.52 24.74
CA ILE A 5 0.95 -4.00 25.62
C ILE A 5 -0.33 -4.21 24.83
N THR A 6 -0.72 -3.24 23.99
CA THR A 6 -1.90 -3.37 23.12
C THR A 6 -1.74 -4.52 22.14
N ALA A 7 -0.57 -4.70 21.54
CA ALA A 7 -0.31 -5.83 20.64
C ALA A 7 -0.50 -7.18 21.35
N LYS A 8 -0.01 -7.32 22.58
CA LYS A 8 -0.19 -8.52 23.39
C LYS A 8 -1.65 -8.77 23.80
N LEU A 9 -2.39 -7.71 24.13
CA LEU A 9 -3.81 -7.80 24.52
C LEU A 9 -4.70 -8.27 23.37
N PHE A 10 -4.42 -7.82 22.15
CA PHE A 10 -5.19 -8.16 20.95
C PHE A 10 -4.53 -9.27 20.12
N GLU A 11 -3.58 -10.01 20.71
CA GLU A 11 -2.85 -11.12 20.08
C GLU A 11 -2.34 -10.80 18.66
N THR A 12 -1.90 -9.56 18.48
CA THR A 12 -1.44 -9.03 17.19
C THR A 12 0.00 -8.54 17.29
N THR A 13 0.59 -8.13 16.19
CA THR A 13 1.97 -7.64 16.18
C THR A 13 2.01 -6.15 16.51
N TYR A 14 3.13 -5.71 17.12
CA TYR A 14 3.42 -4.30 17.33
C TYR A 14 3.21 -3.45 16.06
N ALA A 15 3.66 -3.98 14.91
CA ALA A 15 3.54 -3.31 13.63
C ALA A 15 2.08 -3.08 13.22
N ASN A 16 1.18 -4.02 13.51
CA ASN A 16 -0.25 -3.89 13.22
C ASN A 16 -0.88 -2.77 14.06
N VAL A 17 -0.62 -2.75 15.37
CA VAL A 17 -1.14 -1.70 16.26
C VAL A 17 -0.61 -0.34 15.86
N PHE A 18 0.70 -0.23 15.59
CA PHE A 18 1.31 1.02 15.14
C PHE A 18 0.67 1.51 13.83
N ASN A 19 0.47 0.61 12.87
CA ASN A 19 -0.16 0.95 11.59
C ASN A 19 -1.63 1.38 11.77
N TRP A 20 -2.39 0.77 12.68
CA TRP A 20 -3.74 1.20 13.00
C TRP A 20 -3.76 2.61 13.60
N VAL A 21 -2.93 2.87 14.62
CA VAL A 21 -2.86 4.20 15.24
C VAL A 21 -2.42 5.25 14.23
N LYS A 22 -1.47 4.93 13.34
CA LYS A 22 -1.05 5.83 12.26
C LYS A 22 -2.20 6.13 11.31
N LYS A 23 -2.89 5.12 10.79
CA LYS A 23 -4.03 5.29 9.87
C LYS A 23 -5.18 6.06 10.50
N TYR A 24 -5.46 5.81 11.78
CA TYR A 24 -6.50 6.50 12.53
C TYR A 24 -6.18 7.99 12.72
N LYS A 25 -4.91 8.33 13.01
CA LYS A 25 -4.49 9.74 13.10
C LYS A 25 -4.58 10.48 11.77
N GLU A 26 -4.32 9.81 10.65
CA GLU A 26 -4.32 10.42 9.32
C GLU A 26 -5.73 10.55 8.72
N LYS A 27 -6.59 9.54 8.92
CA LYS A 27 -7.88 9.41 8.21
C LYS A 27 -9.08 9.13 9.11
N GLY A 28 -8.90 9.19 10.43
CA GLY A 28 -9.94 8.84 11.39
C GLY A 28 -10.34 7.36 11.29
N GLU A 29 -11.58 7.07 11.70
CA GLU A 29 -12.16 5.72 11.69
C GLU A 29 -12.19 5.10 10.27
N ASP A 30 -12.45 5.92 9.24
CA ASP A 30 -12.43 5.51 7.83
C ASP A 30 -11.08 4.93 7.36
N GLY A 31 -9.99 5.27 8.06
CA GLY A 31 -8.65 4.75 7.80
C GLY A 31 -8.43 3.31 8.27
N LEU A 32 -9.27 2.79 9.16
CA LEU A 32 -9.16 1.46 9.76
C LEU A 32 -10.01 0.39 9.07
N GLY A 33 -10.90 0.77 8.14
CA GLY A 33 -11.76 -0.16 7.43
C GLY A 33 -10.97 -1.25 6.69
N ASP A 34 -11.38 -2.51 6.86
CA ASP A 34 -10.76 -3.64 6.15
C ASP A 34 -11.14 -3.61 4.67
N LYS A 35 -10.13 -3.42 3.80
CA LYS A 35 -10.30 -3.36 2.34
C LYS A 35 -9.72 -4.59 1.65
N ARG A 36 -9.43 -5.68 2.39
CA ARG A 36 -8.98 -6.93 1.78
C ARG A 36 -10.11 -7.52 0.93
N GLY A 37 -9.79 -7.96 -0.29
CA GLY A 37 -10.77 -8.48 -1.26
C GLY A 37 -11.55 -7.42 -2.05
N CYS A 38 -11.60 -6.17 -1.59
CA CYS A 38 -12.11 -5.05 -2.40
C CYS A 38 -10.95 -4.46 -3.22
N ARG A 39 -10.98 -4.66 -4.54
CA ARG A 39 -10.19 -3.85 -5.48
C ARG A 39 -10.53 -2.39 -5.14
N LYS A 40 -9.56 -1.64 -4.61
CA LYS A 40 -9.76 -0.26 -4.17
C LYS A 40 -10.53 0.47 -5.26
N ASP A 41 -11.71 1.00 -4.96
CA ASP A 41 -12.40 1.93 -5.84
C ASP A 41 -11.37 3.00 -6.25
N ASP A 42 -11.20 3.16 -7.56
CA ASP A 42 -10.12 3.96 -8.17
C ASP A 42 -10.12 5.42 -7.68
N GLU A 43 -11.21 5.87 -7.07
CA GLU A 43 -11.42 7.20 -6.49
C GLU A 43 -10.61 7.47 -5.19
N LYS A 44 -10.07 6.44 -4.52
CA LYS A 44 -9.19 6.58 -3.33
C LYS A 44 -7.78 6.04 -3.54
N VAL A 45 -7.32 5.95 -4.79
CA VAL A 45 -5.90 5.72 -5.09
C VAL A 45 -5.22 7.09 -5.10
N ASP A 46 -4.45 7.35 -4.03
CA ASP A 46 -3.53 8.49 -3.95
C ASP A 46 -2.76 8.65 -5.26
N GLU A 47 -2.74 9.85 -5.85
CA GLU A 47 -2.19 10.13 -7.19
C GLU A 47 -0.76 9.57 -7.33
N VAL A 48 0.02 9.64 -6.25
CA VAL A 48 1.37 9.07 -6.17
C VAL A 48 1.38 7.55 -6.39
N THR A 49 0.39 6.84 -5.88
CA THR A 49 0.26 5.39 -6.06
C THR A 49 -0.13 5.04 -7.49
N LEU A 50 -0.98 5.84 -8.14
CA LEU A 50 -1.34 5.66 -9.55
C LEU A 50 -0.12 5.89 -10.45
N LEU A 51 0.59 7.00 -10.23
CA LEU A 51 1.80 7.35 -10.96
C LEU A 51 2.88 6.27 -10.81
N LYS A 52 3.07 5.71 -9.60
CA LYS A 52 4.00 4.58 -9.39
C LYS A 52 3.62 3.32 -10.18
N ARG A 53 2.32 3.02 -10.32
CA ARG A 53 1.87 1.89 -11.14
C ARG A 53 2.14 2.12 -12.62
N GLN A 54 1.83 3.32 -13.11
CA GLN A 54 2.07 3.71 -14.50
C GLN A 54 3.57 3.71 -14.82
N LEU A 55 4.40 4.25 -13.93
CA LEU A 55 5.86 4.22 -14.06
C LEU A 55 6.37 2.79 -14.20
N LYS A 56 5.94 1.90 -13.30
CA LYS A 56 6.33 0.49 -13.33
C LYS A 56 5.92 -0.22 -14.63
N GLN A 57 4.73 0.10 -15.17
CA GLN A 57 4.29 -0.44 -16.46
C GLN A 57 5.20 0.06 -17.59
N LYS A 58 5.52 1.35 -17.61
CA LYS A 58 6.37 1.96 -18.64
C LYS A 58 7.82 1.47 -18.59
N GLU A 59 8.37 1.28 -17.39
CA GLU A 59 9.69 0.68 -17.20
C GLU A 59 9.76 -0.73 -17.77
N TYR A 60 8.72 -1.54 -17.53
CA TYR A 60 8.64 -2.89 -18.09
C TYR A 60 8.54 -2.88 -19.63
N GLU A 61 7.69 -2.04 -20.21
CA GLU A 61 7.61 -1.87 -21.68
C GLU A 61 8.97 -1.50 -22.27
N LEU A 62 9.68 -0.56 -21.63
CA LEU A 62 10.98 -0.09 -22.08
C LEU A 62 12.05 -1.19 -21.98
N GLU A 63 12.05 -1.95 -20.88
CA GLU A 63 12.94 -3.10 -20.70
C GLU A 63 12.72 -4.16 -21.79
N MET A 64 11.47 -4.47 -22.12
CA MET A 64 11.14 -5.42 -23.18
C MET A 64 11.64 -4.96 -24.55
N VAL A 65 11.40 -3.69 -24.91
CA VAL A 65 11.89 -3.12 -26.18
C VAL A 65 13.43 -3.10 -26.23
N GLN A 66 14.09 -2.80 -25.11
CA GLN A 66 15.55 -2.86 -25.03
C GLN A 66 16.09 -4.27 -25.21
N LEU A 67 15.42 -5.29 -24.68
CA LEU A 67 15.79 -6.69 -24.87
C LEU A 67 15.62 -7.11 -26.33
N GLU A 68 14.52 -6.72 -26.97
CA GLU A 68 14.29 -6.97 -28.40
C GLU A 68 15.37 -6.34 -29.28
N LEU A 69 15.74 -5.08 -29.02
CA LEU A 69 16.82 -4.40 -29.74
C LEU A 69 18.20 -5.03 -29.53
N LYS A 70 18.45 -5.62 -28.36
CA LYS A 70 19.72 -6.31 -28.07
C LYS A 70 19.80 -7.69 -28.72
N LEU A 71 18.65 -8.28 -29.05
CA LEU A 71 18.54 -9.58 -29.71
C LEU A 71 18.48 -9.48 -31.23
N SER A 72 18.18 -8.29 -31.76
CA SER A 72 18.25 -7.94 -33.19
C SER A 72 19.65 -7.49 -33.61
#